data_AF-A0A248YSR7-F1
#
_entry.id   AF-A0A248YSR7-F1
#
_cell.length_a   1.000
_cell.length_b   1.000
_cell.length_c   1.000
_cell.angle_alpha   90.00
_cell.angle_beta   90.00
_cell.angle_gamma   90.00
#
_symmetry.space_group_name_H-M   'P 1'
#
loop_
_entity.id
_entity.type
_entity.pdbx_description
1 polymer ?
#
loop_
_entity_poly.entity_id
_entity_poly.type
_entity_poly.pdbx_seq_one_letter_code
_entity_poly.pdbx_strand_id
1 'polypeptide(L)'
;MSSEKRGHDHANCREVLAQVYLYLDLECADARRVQIREHLDGCSHCLREYGIEQEVKALVARCCGDEKAPVELRERLRIRLAELVVETDAREYLPE
;
A
#
# COMPACT_ATOMS: atom_id res chain seq x y z
N MET A 1 -29.04 1.25 -28.43
CA MET A 1 -28.82 2.71 -28.37
C MET A 1 -28.02 3.01 -27.13
N SER A 2 -26.88 3.65 -27.35
CA SER A 2 -25.84 3.91 -26.37
C SER A 2 -26.22 5.01 -25.37
N SER A 3 -25.50 5.00 -24.24
CA SER A 3 -25.17 6.13 -23.37
C SER A 3 -26.00 6.30 -22.10
N GLU A 4 -25.63 5.53 -21.08
CA GLU A 4 -25.70 5.95 -19.67
C GLU A 4 -24.29 5.85 -19.07
N LYS A 5 -23.36 6.67 -19.59
CA LYS A 5 -22.12 7.00 -18.87
C LYS A 5 -22.53 7.83 -17.65
N ARG A 6 -22.84 7.17 -16.54
CA ARG A 6 -23.03 7.83 -15.24
C ARG A 6 -21.79 8.66 -14.96
N GLY A 7 -22.02 9.96 -14.78
CA GLY A 7 -20.99 10.93 -14.43
C GLY A 7 -20.26 10.48 -13.18
N HIS A 8 -18.98 10.20 -13.36
CA HIS A 8 -18.04 9.92 -12.29
C HIS A 8 -17.73 11.26 -11.63
N ASP A 9 -18.32 11.54 -10.48
CA ASP A 9 -18.22 12.84 -9.81
C ASP A 9 -16.76 13.30 -9.71
N HIS A 10 -16.44 14.42 -10.35
CA HIS A 10 -15.11 15.04 -10.31
C HIS A 10 -14.60 15.30 -8.88
N ALA A 11 -15.52 15.49 -7.92
CA ALA A 11 -15.20 15.62 -6.50
C ALA A 11 -14.51 14.37 -5.94
N ASN A 12 -15.01 13.17 -6.28
CA ASN A 12 -14.42 11.90 -5.83
C ASN A 12 -13.02 11.66 -6.44
N CYS A 13 -12.80 12.08 -7.70
CA CYS A 13 -11.49 11.93 -8.35
C CYS A 13 -10.40 12.71 -7.63
N ARG A 14 -10.69 13.97 -7.26
CA ARG A 14 -9.72 14.84 -6.58
C ARG A 14 -9.32 14.28 -5.23
N GLU A 15 -10.29 13.76 -4.46
CA GLU A 15 -10.03 13.16 -3.16
C GLU A 15 -9.23 11.86 -3.25
N VAL A 16 -9.50 11.03 -4.26
CA VAL A 16 -8.75 9.79 -4.50
C VAL A 16 -7.31 10.11 -4.87
N LEU A 17 -7.10 11.03 -5.83
CA LEU A 17 -5.76 11.42 -6.25
C LEU A 17 -4.98 12.13 -5.13
N ALA A 18 -5.64 12.92 -4.28
CA ALA A 18 -4.99 13.55 -3.13
C ALA A 18 -4.42 12.55 -2.11
N GLN A 19 -4.93 11.31 -2.09
CA GLN A 19 -4.52 10.27 -1.15
C GLN A 19 -3.78 9.11 -1.83
N VAL A 20 -3.43 9.26 -3.10
CA VAL A 20 -2.85 8.19 -3.91
C VAL A 20 -1.49 7.72 -3.37
N TYR A 21 -0.69 8.63 -2.82
CA TYR A 21 0.61 8.30 -2.23
C TYR A 21 0.46 7.45 -0.97
N LEU A 22 -0.44 7.85 -0.05
CA LEU A 22 -0.74 7.07 1.15
C LEU A 22 -1.24 5.65 0.79
N TYR A 23 -2.01 5.54 -0.29
CA TYR A 23 -2.43 4.24 -0.80
C TYR A 23 -1.26 3.42 -1.35
N LEU A 24 -0.37 4.04 -2.14
CA LEU A 24 0.84 3.40 -2.69
C LEU A 24 1.82 2.96 -1.61
N ASP A 25 1.96 3.72 -0.52
CA ASP A 25 2.83 3.44 0.62
C ASP A 25 2.21 2.49 1.65
N LEU A 26 0.95 2.09 1.44
CA LEU A 26 0.18 1.26 2.36
C LEU A 26 -0.10 1.95 3.72
N GLU A 27 -0.01 3.28 3.75
CA GLU A 27 -0.17 4.13 4.95
C GLU A 27 -1.60 4.69 5.10
N CYS A 28 -2.57 4.10 4.42
CA CYS A 28 -3.98 4.45 4.58
C CYS A 28 -4.75 3.39 5.38
N ALA A 29 -5.76 3.84 6.13
CA ALA A 29 -6.69 2.97 6.85
C ALA A 29 -7.42 2.03 5.88
N ASP A 30 -7.76 0.82 6.35
CA ASP A 30 -8.36 -0.23 5.50
C ASP A 30 -9.64 0.21 4.79
N ALA A 31 -10.53 0.91 5.50
CA ALA A 31 -11.76 1.46 4.91
C ALA A 31 -11.44 2.39 3.74
N ARG A 32 -10.40 3.22 3.86
CA ARG A 32 -9.99 4.15 2.80
C ARG A 32 -9.33 3.42 1.63
N ARG A 33 -8.54 2.38 1.92
CA ARG A 33 -7.93 1.52 0.90
C ARG A 33 -8.98 0.90 -0.01
N VAL A 34 -10.08 0.39 0.57
CA VAL A 34 -11.19 -0.18 -0.21
C VAL A 34 -11.83 0.88 -1.11
N GLN A 35 -12.16 2.06 -0.56
CA GLN A 35 -12.77 3.16 -1.32
C GLN A 35 -11.91 3.60 -2.51
N ILE A 36 -10.59 3.75 -2.30
CA ILE A 36 -9.66 4.13 -3.38
C ILE A 36 -9.64 3.04 -4.46
N ARG A 37 -9.59 1.76 -4.07
CA ARG A 37 -9.58 0.64 -5.02
C ARG A 37 -10.85 0.60 -5.87
N GLU A 38 -12.02 0.65 -5.23
CA GLU A 38 -13.30 0.65 -5.94
C GLU A 38 -13.40 1.80 -6.94
N HIS A 39 -12.88 2.97 -6.58
CA HIS A 39 -12.83 4.11 -7.49
C HIS A 39 -11.88 3.88 -8.66
N LEU A 40 -10.66 3.37 -8.43
CA LEU A 40 -9.69 3.08 -9.48
C LEU A 40 -10.23 2.03 -10.47
N ASP A 41 -10.97 1.04 -9.98
CA ASP A 41 -11.60 0.00 -10.80
C ASP A 41 -12.70 0.58 -11.73
N GLY A 42 -13.39 1.64 -11.29
CA GLY A 42 -14.43 2.33 -12.07
C GLY A 42 -13.96 3.53 -12.89
N CYS A 43 -12.78 4.09 -12.60
CA CYS A 43 -12.33 5.39 -13.13
C CYS A 43 -11.10 5.26 -14.04
N SER A 44 -11.32 5.22 -15.37
CA SER A 44 -10.20 5.22 -16.31
C SER A 44 -9.30 6.47 -16.22
N HIS A 45 -9.82 7.61 -15.76
CA HIS A 45 -9.04 8.83 -15.55
C HIS A 45 -8.07 8.66 -14.38
N CYS A 46 -8.57 8.33 -13.19
CA CYS A 46 -7.72 8.15 -12.02
C CYS A 46 -6.78 6.95 -12.17
N LEU A 47 -7.18 5.90 -12.89
CA LEU A 47 -6.29 4.77 -13.18
C LEU A 47 -5.06 5.18 -14.01
N ARG A 48 -5.21 6.10 -14.97
CA ARG A 48 -4.09 6.62 -15.75
C ARG A 48 -3.12 7.44 -14.89
N GLU A 49 -3.64 8.37 -14.11
CA GLU A 49 -2.82 9.19 -13.20
C GLU A 49 -2.13 8.31 -12.16
N TYR A 50 -2.86 7.40 -11.51
CA TYR A 50 -2.32 6.40 -10.58
C TYR A 50 -1.20 5.56 -11.20
N GLY A 51 -1.37 5.13 -12.45
CA GLY A 51 -0.35 4.35 -13.18
C GLY A 51 0.97 5.11 -13.31
N ILE A 52 0.92 6.41 -13.61
CA ILE A 52 2.14 7.24 -13.69
C ILE A 52 2.84 7.29 -12.33
N GLU A 53 2.09 7.54 -11.26
CA GLU A 53 2.65 7.59 -9.89
C GLU A 53 3.30 6.25 -9.48
N GLN A 54 2.68 5.13 -9.84
CA GLN A 54 3.22 3.79 -9.59
C GLN A 54 4.55 3.58 -10.34
N GLU A 55 4.63 3.95 -11.61
CA GLU A 55 5.85 3.82 -12.42
C GLU A 55 6.99 4.71 -11.89
N VAL A 56 6.67 5.95 -11.50
CA VAL A 56 7.63 6.88 -10.89
C VAL A 56 8.15 6.31 -9.57
N LYS A 57 7.28 5.80 -8.70
CA LYS A 57 7.68 5.16 -7.44
C LYS A 57 8.58 3.95 -7.70
N ALA A 58 8.26 3.11 -8.67
CA ALA A 58 9.09 1.97 -9.07
C ALA A 58 10.47 2.40 -9.62
N LEU A 59 10.53 3.50 -10.37
CA LEU A 59 11.77 4.09 -10.85
C LEU A 59 12.63 4.62 -9.71
N VAL A 60 12.05 5.34 -8.75
CA VAL A 60 12.81 5.83 -7.58
C VAL A 60 13.34 4.64 -6.77
N ALA A 61 12.53 3.62 -6.54
CA ALA A 61 12.95 2.42 -5.82
C ALA A 61 14.12 1.70 -6.51
N ARG A 62 14.14 1.59 -7.84
CA ARG A 62 15.26 0.93 -8.55
C ARG A 62 16.55 1.77 -8.54
N CYS A 63 16.42 3.10 -8.65
CA CYS A 63 17.57 3.98 -8.80
C CYS A 63 18.19 4.37 -7.46
N CYS A 64 17.36 4.45 -6.41
CA CYS A 64 17.74 5.00 -5.12
C CYS A 64 17.46 4.05 -3.94
N GLY A 65 16.76 2.93 -4.16
CA GLY A 65 16.30 2.03 -3.09
C GLY A 65 17.11 0.73 -2.94
N ASP A 66 18.13 0.50 -3.79
CA ASP A 66 18.97 -0.71 -3.74
C ASP A 66 20.12 -0.62 -2.72
N GLU A 67 20.11 0.41 -1.85
CA GLU A 67 21.00 0.46 -0.71
C GLU A 67 20.57 -0.60 0.31
N LYS A 68 21.20 -1.78 0.20
CA LYS A 68 20.91 -2.91 1.08
C LYS A 68 21.24 -2.54 2.52
N ALA A 69 20.28 -2.79 3.41
CA ALA A 69 20.50 -2.66 4.84
C ALA A 69 21.77 -3.44 5.27
N PRO A 70 22.63 -2.85 6.14
CA PRO A 70 23.82 -3.51 6.64
C PRO A 70 23.53 -4.91 7.21
N VAL A 71 24.46 -5.84 7.03
CA VAL A 71 24.27 -7.25 7.43
C VAL A 71 23.98 -7.35 8.93
N GLU A 72 24.68 -6.55 9.72
CA GLU A 72 24.60 -6.48 11.17
C GLU A 72 23.20 -6.06 11.62
N LEU A 73 22.56 -5.11 10.92
CA LEU A 73 21.19 -4.71 11.21
C LEU A 73 20.20 -5.84 10.94
N ARG A 74 20.35 -6.54 9.82
CA ARG A 74 19.47 -7.68 9.49
C ARG A 74 19.62 -8.82 10.48
N GLU A 75 20.84 -9.14 10.90
CA GLU A 75 21.10 -10.18 11.90
C GLU A 75 20.46 -9.83 13.24
N ARG A 76 20.68 -8.60 13.72
CA ARG A 76 20.04 -8.11 14.94
C ARG A 76 18.52 -8.20 14.87
N LEU A 77 17.91 -7.79 13.75
CA LEU A 77 16.46 -7.88 13.55
C LEU A 77 15.96 -9.32 13.57
N ARG A 78 16.66 -10.26 12.90
CA ARG A 78 16.28 -11.68 12.91
C ARG A 78 16.30 -12.28 14.31
N ILE A 79 17.31 -11.97 15.10
CA ILE A 79 17.40 -12.43 16.50
C ILE A 79 16.21 -11.91 17.29
N ARG A 80 15.93 -10.60 17.23
CA ARG A 80 14.79 -9.99 17.96
C ARG A 80 13.44 -10.54 17.52
N LEU A 81 13.26 -10.78 16.22
CA LEU A 81 12.02 -11.38 15.70
C LEU A 81 11.86 -12.83 16.19
N ALA A 82 12.93 -13.62 16.22
CA ALA A 82 12.89 -14.98 16.75
C ALA A 82 12.54 -15.00 18.24
N GLU A 83 13.11 -14.09 19.05
CA GLU A 83 12.77 -13.93 20.46
C GLU A 83 11.26 -13.65 20.66
N LEU A 84 10.70 -12.69 19.91
CA LEU A 84 9.28 -12.34 19.99
C LEU A 84 8.35 -13.49 19.60
N VAL A 85 8.71 -14.28 18.58
CA VAL A 85 7.91 -15.44 18.14
C VAL A 85 7.87 -16.52 19.22
N VAL A 86 8.99 -16.76 19.90
CA VAL A 86 9.05 -17.71 21.03
C VAL A 86 8.16 -17.23 22.18
N GLU A 87 8.14 -15.93 22.48
CA GLU A 87 7.26 -15.37 23.51
C GLU A 87 5.78 -15.49 23.16
N THR A 88 5.39 -15.36 21.88
CA THR A 88 3.99 -15.54 21.47
C THR A 88 3.55 -17.00 21.56
N ASP A 89 4.41 -17.94 21.14
CA ASP A 89 4.13 -19.38 21.22
C ASP A 89 4.01 -19.85 22.68
N ALA A 90 4.87 -19.35 23.58
CA ALA A 90 4.80 -19.63 25.01
C ALA A 90 3.56 -19.05 25.72
N ARG A 91 2.97 -17.97 25.17
CA ARG A 91 1.70 -17.40 25.68
C ARG A 91 0.47 -18.15 25.16
N GLU A 92 0.58 -18.76 23.98
CA GLU A 92 -0.49 -19.56 23.38
C GLU A 92 -0.56 -20.97 24.02
N TYR A 93 0.52 -21.43 24.65
CA TYR A 93 0.53 -22.62 25.51
C TYR A 93 -0.11 -22.32 26.89
N LEU A 94 -1.43 -22.23 26.94
CA LEU A 94 -2.22 -22.47 28.14
C LEU A 94 -2.57 -23.97 28.18
N PRO A 95 -1.92 -24.80 29.03
CA PRO A 95 -2.42 -26.14 29.29
C PRO A 95 -3.75 -26.04 30.06
N GLU A 96 -4.67 -26.95 29.75
CA GLU A 96 -6.08 -27.03 30.16
C GLU A 96 -6.39 -26.65 31.63
#